data_AF-A0AAW0MG04-F1
#
_entry.id   AF-A0AAW0MG04-F1
#
_cell.length_a   1.000
_cell.length_b   1.000
_cell.length_c   1.000
_cell.angle_alpha   90.00
_cell.angle_beta   90.00
_cell.angle_gamma   90.00
#
_symmetry.space_group_name_H-M   'P 1'
#
loop_
_entity.id
_entity.type
_entity.pdbx_description
1 polymer ?
#
loop_
_entity_poly.entity_id
_entity_poly.type
_entity_poly.pdbx_seq_one_letter_code
_entity_poly.pdbx_strand_id
1 'polypeptide(L)'
;MEASPLFAFYNTGDVSDVEAFNNMLLPLLNILRNRTASGNSSHKFALQSAPAPNFQTIYAFLECTPDLSKLECNSCLQQVQIEPPPSPLPPSPSPPPLVPSAVKDKIC
;
A
#
# COMPACT_ATOMS: atom_id res chain seq x y z
N MET A 1 -4.06 9.86 -13.05
CA MET A 1 -3.09 8.78 -12.89
C MET A 1 -3.86 7.61 -12.32
N GLU A 2 -4.14 6.62 -13.16
CA GLU A 2 -4.71 5.33 -12.75
C GLU A 2 -3.59 4.60 -11.99
N ALA A 3 -3.65 4.58 -10.66
CA ALA A 3 -2.69 3.85 -9.84
C ALA A 3 -3.37 2.63 -9.21
N SER A 4 -3.93 1.78 -10.06
CA SER A 4 -4.29 0.43 -9.64
C SER A 4 -3.02 -0.36 -9.39
N PRO A 5 -2.90 -1.09 -8.27
CA PRO A 5 -1.73 -1.89 -7.99
C PRO A 5 -1.54 -2.93 -9.09
N LEU A 6 -0.31 -3.05 -9.59
CA LEU A 6 0.04 -4.08 -10.58
C LEU A 6 -0.06 -5.49 -9.96
N PHE A 7 0.22 -5.60 -8.66
CA PHE A 7 0.15 -6.83 -7.88
C PHE A 7 -0.37 -6.53 -6.48
N ALA A 8 -1.25 -7.39 -5.97
CA ALA A 8 -1.72 -7.33 -4.59
C ALA A 8 -1.63 -8.71 -3.94
N PHE A 9 -1.10 -8.75 -2.72
CA PHE A 9 -0.98 -9.95 -1.91
C PHE A 9 -1.71 -9.72 -0.59
N TYR A 10 -2.53 -10.68 -0.19
CA TYR A 10 -3.33 -10.59 1.03
C TYR A 10 -3.04 -11.77 1.93
N ASN A 11 -3.12 -11.52 3.25
CA ASN A 11 -3.17 -12.59 4.23
C ASN A 11 -4.60 -13.18 4.24
N THR A 12 -4.72 -14.51 4.17
CA THR A 12 -6.00 -15.22 4.23
C THR A 12 -6.44 -15.58 5.66
N GLY A 13 -5.66 -15.20 6.67
CA GLY A 13 -5.98 -15.38 8.08
C GLY A 13 -6.91 -14.29 8.58
N ASP A 14 -7.76 -14.65 9.54
CA ASP A 14 -8.73 -13.74 10.14
C ASP A 14 -8.10 -12.83 11.20
N VAL A 15 -8.62 -11.60 11.29
CA VAL A 15 -8.36 -10.68 12.40
C VAL A 15 -9.57 -10.69 13.32
N SER A 16 -9.35 -11.00 14.60
CA SER A 16 -10.45 -11.19 15.56
C SER A 16 -11.26 -9.92 15.84
N ASP A 17 -10.63 -8.74 15.72
CA ASP A 17 -11.28 -7.43 15.87
C ASP A 17 -10.83 -6.51 14.74
N VAL A 18 -11.62 -6.50 13.66
CA VAL A 18 -11.34 -5.75 12.43
C VAL A 18 -11.37 -4.25 12.69
N GLU A 19 -12.29 -3.77 13.52
CA GLU A 19 -12.44 -2.33 13.80
C GLU A 19 -11.22 -1.82 14.56
N ALA A 20 -10.86 -2.48 15.66
CA ALA A 20 -9.75 -2.05 16.48
C ALA A 20 -8.39 -2.23 15.76
N PHE A 21 -8.27 -3.22 14.87
CA PHE A 21 -7.11 -3.33 13.97
C PHE A 21 -7.03 -2.16 12.99
N ASN A 22 -8.13 -1.81 12.31
CA ASN A 22 -8.16 -0.70 11.36
C ASN A 22 -7.93 0.66 12.03
N ASN A 23 -8.41 0.83 13.26
CA ASN A 23 -8.15 2.03 14.08
C ASN A 23 -6.66 2.23 14.37
N MET A 24 -5.85 1.16 14.35
CA MET A 24 -4.39 1.25 14.48
C MET A 24 -3.67 1.30 13.13
N LEU A 25 -4.17 0.58 12.12
CA LEU A 25 -3.57 0.51 10.79
C LEU A 25 -3.66 1.84 10.03
N LEU A 26 -4.84 2.46 9.96
CA LEU A 26 -5.04 3.66 9.13
C LEU A 26 -4.18 4.85 9.58
N PRO A 27 -4.07 5.17 10.89
CA PRO A 27 -3.15 6.22 11.34
C PRO A 27 -1.69 5.91 11.04
N LEU A 28 -1.27 4.64 11.21
CA LEU A 28 0.09 4.20 10.89
C LEU A 28 0.42 4.42 9.41
N LEU A 29 -0.46 4.00 8.50
CA LEU A 29 -0.30 4.19 7.05
C LEU A 29 -0.28 5.67 6.67
N ASN A 30 -1.09 6.51 7.33
CA ASN A 30 -1.09 7.95 7.10
C ASN A 30 0.23 8.63 7.52
N ILE A 31 0.80 8.22 8.66
CA ILE A 31 2.11 8.70 9.13
C ILE A 31 3.20 8.29 8.13
N LEU A 32 3.21 7.02 7.73
CA LEU A 32 4.20 6.49 6.79
C LEU A 32 4.09 7.15 5.42
N ARG A 33 2.87 7.44 4.93
CA ARG A 33 2.66 8.13 3.66
C ARG A 33 3.33 9.50 3.65
N ASN A 34 3.12 10.28 4.70
CA ASN A 34 3.70 11.62 4.81
C ASN A 34 5.23 11.59 4.93
N ARG A 35 5.79 10.62 5.65
CA ARG A 35 7.24 10.44 5.77
C ARG A 35 7.86 9.99 4.45
N THR A 36 7.27 8.99 3.79
CA THR A 36 7.71 8.45 2.49
C THR A 36 7.73 9.55 1.43
N ALA A 37 6.63 10.30 1.31
CA ALA A 37 6.52 11.40 0.34
C ALA A 37 7.47 12.57 0.63
N SER A 38 7.90 12.74 1.89
CA SER A 38 8.88 13.75 2.30
C SER A 38 10.32 13.23 2.29
N GLY A 39 10.54 11.99 1.82
CA GLY A 39 11.87 11.43 1.62
C GLY A 39 12.69 12.22 0.59
N ASN A 40 14.01 12.04 0.63
CA ASN A 40 14.92 12.74 -0.26
C ASN A 40 14.91 12.13 -1.69
N SER A 41 15.63 12.77 -2.61
CA SER A 41 15.73 12.32 -4.01
C SER A 41 16.48 11.01 -4.21
N SER A 42 17.07 10.42 -3.16
CA SER A 42 17.80 9.16 -3.25
C SER A 42 16.97 7.99 -2.73
N HIS A 43 16.16 8.20 -1.68
CA HIS A 43 15.34 7.18 -1.05
C HIS A 43 14.02 7.77 -0.54
N LYS A 44 12.90 7.17 -0.98
CA LYS A 44 11.55 7.49 -0.50
C LYS A 44 10.88 6.23 0.00
N PHE A 45 11.24 5.81 1.20
CA PHE A 45 10.59 4.73 1.91
C PHE A 45 10.43 5.09 3.40
N ALA A 46 9.47 4.46 4.06
CA ALA A 46 9.31 4.55 5.50
C ALA A 46 8.76 3.24 6.06
N LEU A 47 9.24 2.87 7.25
CA LEU A 47 8.81 1.70 8.00
C LEU A 47 8.48 2.09 9.43
N GLN A 48 7.43 1.50 9.98
CA GLN A 48 7.04 1.70 11.37
C GLN A 48 6.13 0.55 11.81
N SER A 49 6.15 0.27 13.11
CA SER A 49 5.21 -0.64 13.75
C SER A 49 4.27 0.08 14.70
N ALA A 50 3.10 -0.49 14.93
CA ALA A 50 2.14 -0.06 15.95
C ALA A 50 1.60 -1.27 16.71
N PRO A 51 1.33 -1.15 18.02
CA PRO A 51 0.60 -2.18 18.73
C PRO A 51 -0.81 -2.32 18.15
N ALA A 52 -1.31 -3.54 18.08
CA ALA A 52 -2.68 -3.86 17.71
C ALA A 52 -3.37 -4.63 18.85
N PRO A 53 -4.71 -4.71 18.82
CA PRO A 53 -5.46 -5.55 19.75
C PRO A 53 -4.97 -7.01 19.76
N ASN A 54 -5.33 -7.75 20.81
CA ASN A 54 -5.03 -9.18 20.96
C ASN A 54 -3.53 -9.51 20.93
N PHE A 55 -2.70 -8.64 21.53
CA PHE A 55 -1.24 -8.80 21.61
C PHE A 55 -0.53 -8.89 20.25
N GLN A 56 -1.14 -8.34 19.20
CA GLN A 56 -0.55 -8.29 17.87
C GLN A 56 0.27 -7.01 17.69
N THR A 57 1.20 -7.04 16.73
CA THR A 57 1.94 -5.85 16.28
C THR A 57 1.74 -5.72 14.78
N ILE A 58 1.29 -4.55 14.33
CA ILE A 58 1.21 -4.20 12.92
C ILE A 58 2.58 -3.70 12.51
N TYR A 59 3.14 -4.28 11.46
CA TYR A 59 4.32 -3.79 10.78
C TYR A 59 3.90 -3.24 9.42
N ALA A 60 4.32 -2.03 9.08
CA ALA A 60 3.98 -1.40 7.81
C ALA A 60 5.22 -0.78 7.14
N PHE A 61 5.22 -0.85 5.81
CA PHE A 61 6.27 -0.35 4.93
C PHE A 61 5.63 0.30 3.71
N LEU A 62 6.04 1.53 3.39
CA LEU A 62 5.64 2.23 2.17
C LEU A 62 6.91 2.68 1.45
N GLU A 63 6.88 2.64 0.12
CA GLU A 63 7.94 3.10 -0.76
C GLU A 63 7.34 3.84 -1.96
N CYS A 64 8.04 4.78 -2.55
CA CYS A 64 7.72 5.31 -3.88
C CYS A 64 9.01 5.60 -4.63
N THR A 65 8.99 5.65 -5.97
CA THR A 65 10.22 5.92 -6.68
C THR A 65 10.72 7.36 -6.44
N PRO A 66 12.04 7.56 -6.35
CA PRO A 66 12.62 8.87 -6.05
C PRO A 66 12.29 9.95 -7.09
N ASP A 67 11.92 9.55 -8.31
CA ASP A 67 11.58 10.45 -9.40
C ASP A 67 10.21 11.12 -9.29
N LEU A 68 9.31 10.59 -8.45
CA LEU A 68 8.01 11.20 -8.21
C LEU A 68 8.17 12.45 -7.37
N SER A 69 7.41 13.52 -7.63
CA SER A 69 7.32 14.64 -6.70
C SER A 69 6.68 14.21 -5.37
N LYS A 70 6.79 15.07 -4.34
CA LYS A 70 6.11 14.82 -3.05
C LYS A 70 4.60 14.64 -3.23
N LEU A 71 3.99 15.44 -4.10
CA LEU A 71 2.54 15.37 -4.36
C LEU A 71 2.18 14.05 -5.07
N GLU A 72 2.91 13.69 -6.13
CA GLU A 72 2.68 12.45 -6.87
C GLU A 72 2.88 11.21 -5.99
N CYS A 73 3.94 11.16 -5.18
CA CYS A 73 4.17 10.08 -4.23
C CYS A 73 3.05 9.99 -3.19
N ASN A 74 2.59 11.12 -2.62
CA ASN A 74 1.50 11.10 -1.66
C ASN A 74 0.18 10.61 -2.28
N SER A 75 -0.17 11.14 -3.46
CA SER A 75 -1.37 10.73 -4.18
C SER A 75 -1.33 9.26 -4.59
N CYS A 76 -0.17 8.73 -4.98
CA CYS A 76 -0.07 7.32 -5.36
C CYS A 76 -0.23 6.40 -4.14
N LEU A 77 0.51 6.66 -3.06
CA LEU A 77 0.42 5.89 -1.82
C LEU A 77 -0.98 5.94 -1.17
N GLN A 78 -1.74 7.00 -1.41
CA GLN A 78 -3.12 7.11 -0.93
C GLN A 78 -4.07 6.16 -1.68
N GLN A 79 -3.88 5.93 -2.98
CA GLN A 79 -4.73 5.03 -3.76
C GLN A 79 -4.58 3.57 -3.28
N VAL A 80 -3.36 3.14 -2.97
CA VAL A 80 -3.07 1.79 -2.42
C VAL A 80 -3.69 1.58 -1.03
N GLN A 81 -3.89 2.65 -0.25
CA GLN A 81 -4.49 2.56 1.10
C GLN A 81 -6.02 2.49 1.10
N ILE A 82 -6.66 2.94 0.02
CA ILE A 82 -8.13 3.00 -0.08
C ILE A 82 -8.70 1.66 -0.57
N GLU A 83 -7.87 0.76 -1.12
CA GLU A 83 -8.34 -0.53 -1.58
C GLU A 83 -8.69 -1.43 -0.36
N PRO A 84 -9.98 -1.74 -0.13
CA PRO A 84 -10.32 -2.76 0.86
C PRO A 84 -9.83 -4.11 0.35
N PRO A 85 -9.51 -5.08 1.23
CA PRO A 85 -9.28 -6.45 0.78
C PRO A 85 -10.48 -6.88 -0.07
N PRO A 86 -10.28 -7.37 -1.30
CA PRO A 86 -11.39 -7.87 -2.09
C PRO A 86 -12.04 -8.99 -1.26
N SER A 87 -13.37 -8.92 -1.12
CA SER A 87 -14.16 -10.09 -0.70
C SER A 87 -13.68 -11.30 -1.53
N PRO A 88 -13.68 -12.55 -1.02
CA PRO A 88 -13.14 -13.68 -1.76
C PRO A 88 -13.76 -13.74 -3.16
N LEU A 89 -12.98 -13.30 -4.15
CA LEU A 89 -13.39 -13.31 -5.54
C LEU A 89 -13.27 -14.75 -6.03
N PRO A 90 -14.22 -15.27 -6.82
CA PRO A 90 -14.04 -16.54 -7.50
C PRO A 90 -12.74 -16.49 -8.33
N PRO A 91 -12.07 -17.63 -8.57
CA PRO A 91 -10.85 -17.66 -9.36
C PRO A 91 -11.12 -17.04 -10.74
N SER A 92 -10.57 -15.85 -10.97
CA SER A 92 -10.64 -15.18 -12.26
C SER A 92 -9.77 -15.96 -13.26
N PRO A 93 -10.25 -16.18 -14.50
CA PRO A 93 -9.42 -16.81 -15.52
C PRO A 93 -8.17 -15.96 -15.77
N SER A 94 -7.05 -16.65 -15.99
CA SER A 94 -5.72 -16.09 -16.26
C SER A 94 -5.78 -14.91 -17.24
N PRO A 95 -5.17 -13.76 -16.92
CA PRO A 95 -5.21 -12.59 -17.80
C PRO A 95 -4.46 -12.89 -19.12
N PRO A 96 -4.92 -12.34 -20.26
CA PRO A 96 -4.19 -12.43 -21.52
C PRO A 96 -2.83 -11.72 -21.41
N PRO A 97 -1.84 -12.10 -22.24
CA PRO A 97 -0.51 -11.49 -22.20
C PRO A 97 -0.63 -9.98 -22.45
N LEU A 98 -0.13 -9.19 -21.51
CA LEU A 98 -0.12 -7.73 -21.60
C LEU A 98 0.82 -7.31 -22.74
N VAL A 99 0.26 -6.57 -23.71
CA VAL A 99 1.02 -5.87 -24.74
C VAL A 99 1.81 -4.74 -24.05
N PRO A 100 3.10 -4.53 -24.35
CA PRO A 100 3.91 -3.54 -23.66
C PRO A 100 3.56 -2.14 -24.16
N SER A 101 2.51 -1.55 -23.57
CA SER A 101 2.41 -0.10 -23.51
C SER A 101 3.44 0.38 -22.50
N ALA A 102 4.25 1.37 -22.87
CA ALA A 102 5.28 1.97 -22.03
C ALA A 102 4.68 2.65 -20.79
N VAL A 103 4.24 1.85 -19.82
CA VAL A 103 4.05 2.26 -18.44
C VAL A 103 5.44 2.19 -17.86
N LYS A 104 6.09 3.34 -17.65
CA LYS A 104 7.36 3.39 -16.91
C LYS A 104 7.18 2.57 -15.63
N ASP A 105 8.03 1.57 -15.44
CA ASP A 105 8.11 0.67 -14.27
C ASP A 105 8.42 1.44 -12.97
N LYS A 106 7.57 2.39 -12.61
CA LYS A 106 7.74 3.25 -11.44
C LYS A 106 6.87 2.70 -10.33
N ILE A 107 7.55 2.17 -9.33
CA ILE A 107 6.96 1.83 -8.04
C ILE A 107 6.23 3.04 -7.45
N CYS A 108 4.98 2.79 -7.09
CA CYS A 108 4.40 3.22 -5.83
C CYS A 108 4.39 2.00 -4.89
#